data_AF-A0A367AEK9-F1
#
_entry.id   AF-A0A367AEK9-F1
#
_cell.length_a   1.000
_cell.length_b   1.000
_cell.length_c   1.000
_cell.angle_alpha   90.00
_cell.angle_beta   90.00
_cell.angle_gamma   90.00
#
_symmetry.space_group_name_H-M   'P 1'
#
loop_
_entity.id
_entity.type
_entity.pdbx_description
1 polymer ?
#
loop_
_entity_poly.entity_id
_entity_poly.type
_entity_poly.pdbx_seq_one_letter_code
_entity_poly.pdbx_strand_id
1 'polypeptide(L)'
;MLAGVRPPGEDAVLIGAKTIATFFALIALAGGQLRGEVAPPPTGISVAVVGDSYAAGVGATPTRAWQHYAALELGWFVESVRAYPGAGYVNRGTYQPYEVALALDPLPPTVSQVVVQGGFNDIAYEPAQVGAAVTRTLALIHAQAPLAEVTVVGMFDPGPGTFTGSYPNMLANAEAIRQAVVAAGDRYVDGLPMRYEVGPDRAHPTATGHAELGHAVAGAIRVSVPGAVPHRTGALNSRQAAVIGVSRVGPHGGRWFHLASTQGGQLGPVATMTFGEAGDVPGLLPDASGRCMPAVYRPSTGILYAASDLVDGGGVVEAVPVGRPGDQLVQNGSSASPWGRAVILRRPSQSAFVEQVPGPSGPDAGSLVLGRPGDRGFLYSATGTGTTLGVHRSETSTFFIAEPAARSATAVTAIPFGNPGDQGLVGAWGWSDVDGSDRVGVFRPATAQWFLAGGSLTAGVATPTTEVTSFVFGDPGDTALACDPV
;
A
#
# COMPACT_ATOMS: atom_id res chain seq x y z
N MET A 1 -20.47 -74.67 19.44
CA MET A 1 -19.65 -73.67 20.17
C MET A 1 -19.77 -72.34 19.43
N LEU A 2 -19.71 -71.25 20.19
CA LEU A 2 -20.19 -69.90 19.87
C LEU A 2 -19.40 -69.16 18.77
N ALA A 3 -20.17 -68.38 18.00
CA ALA A 3 -19.96 -67.03 17.45
C ALA A 3 -18.55 -66.39 17.37
N GLY A 4 -18.31 -65.69 16.24
CA GLY A 4 -17.33 -64.61 16.13
C GLY A 4 -17.27 -63.99 14.72
N VAL A 5 -17.81 -62.79 14.56
CA VAL A 5 -17.88 -61.98 13.33
C VAL A 5 -16.79 -60.88 13.34
N ARG A 6 -15.97 -60.84 12.26
CA ARG A 6 -15.32 -59.73 11.47
C ARG A 6 -14.86 -58.39 12.13
N PRO A 7 -13.86 -57.64 11.59
CA PRO A 7 -13.82 -57.14 10.19
C PRO A 7 -12.40 -56.96 9.52
N PRO A 8 -12.31 -56.47 8.25
CA PRO A 8 -11.24 -56.78 7.30
C PRO A 8 -10.19 -55.68 7.09
N GLY A 9 -9.03 -56.06 6.56
CA GLY A 9 -7.99 -55.17 6.03
C GLY A 9 -7.60 -55.57 4.60
N GLU A 10 -7.71 -54.58 3.72
CA GLU A 10 -6.83 -54.23 2.59
C GLU A 10 -6.39 -55.31 1.58
N ASP A 11 -7.01 -55.28 0.39
CA ASP A 11 -6.42 -55.79 -0.85
C ASP A 11 -6.13 -54.61 -1.80
N ALA A 12 -4.85 -54.45 -2.12
CA ALA A 12 -4.36 -53.59 -3.19
C ALA A 12 -4.56 -54.27 -4.56
N VAL A 13 -5.07 -53.53 -5.55
CA VAL A 13 -4.98 -53.94 -6.96
C VAL A 13 -4.57 -52.75 -7.83
N LEU A 14 -3.37 -52.88 -8.39
CA LEU A 14 -2.75 -52.03 -9.40
C LEU A 14 -3.37 -52.37 -10.78
N ILE A 15 -3.96 -51.40 -11.49
CA ILE A 15 -4.42 -51.60 -12.88
C ILE A 15 -3.83 -50.53 -13.83
N GLY A 16 -2.83 -51.00 -14.59
CA GLY A 16 -2.47 -50.72 -16.00
C GLY A 16 -2.90 -49.44 -16.73
N ALA A 17 -1.91 -48.61 -17.05
CA ALA A 17 -1.96 -47.39 -17.85
C ALA A 17 -2.12 -47.56 -19.38
N LYS A 18 -3.07 -48.38 -19.87
CA LYS A 18 -3.24 -48.60 -21.34
C LYS A 18 -4.62 -48.37 -21.95
N THR A 19 -5.59 -47.79 -21.25
CA THR A 19 -6.97 -47.65 -21.77
C THR A 19 -7.42 -46.21 -22.09
N ILE A 20 -6.59 -45.18 -21.89
CA ILE A 20 -7.01 -43.77 -22.08
C ILE A 20 -6.60 -43.18 -23.45
N ALA A 21 -5.76 -43.87 -24.23
CA ALA A 21 -5.21 -43.35 -25.49
C ALA A 21 -6.18 -43.36 -26.70
N THR A 22 -7.32 -44.04 -26.62
CA THR A 22 -8.17 -44.28 -27.80
C THR A 22 -9.42 -43.39 -27.86
N PHE A 23 -9.66 -42.52 -26.87
CA PHE A 23 -10.84 -41.62 -26.88
C PHE A 23 -10.57 -40.20 -27.40
N PHE A 24 -9.30 -39.80 -27.58
CA PHE A 24 -8.94 -38.46 -28.07
C PHE A 24 -8.72 -38.36 -29.60
N ALA A 25 -8.76 -39.47 -30.34
CA ALA A 25 -8.45 -39.47 -31.78
C ALA A 25 -9.67 -39.25 -32.70
N LEU A 26 -10.90 -39.11 -32.17
CA LEU A 26 -12.13 -39.06 -32.97
C LEU A 26 -12.87 -37.70 -33.01
N ILE A 27 -12.33 -36.65 -32.37
CA ILE A 27 -12.90 -35.28 -32.45
C ILE A 27 -12.14 -34.40 -33.47
N ALA A 28 -11.02 -34.88 -34.04
CA ALA A 28 -10.17 -34.10 -34.95
C ALA A 28 -10.60 -34.13 -36.44
N LEU A 29 -11.73 -34.75 -36.82
CA LEU A 29 -12.09 -34.96 -38.23
C LEU A 29 -13.49 -34.47 -38.65
N ALA A 30 -14.15 -33.63 -37.85
CA ALA A 30 -15.41 -32.99 -38.25
C ALA A 30 -15.50 -31.55 -37.72
N GLY A 31 -14.87 -30.61 -38.42
CA GLY A 31 -14.93 -29.19 -38.08
C GLY A 31 -14.14 -28.37 -39.08
N GLY A 32 -14.74 -28.16 -40.26
CA GLY A 32 -14.15 -27.46 -41.38
C GLY A 32 -13.73 -26.01 -41.07
N GLN A 33 -12.83 -25.54 -41.93
CA GLN A 33 -12.30 -24.19 -42.03
C GLN A 33 -13.36 -23.11 -41.77
N LEU A 34 -13.31 -22.50 -40.59
CA LEU A 34 -13.60 -21.08 -40.46
C LEU A 34 -12.24 -20.39 -40.40
N ARG A 35 -11.85 -19.75 -41.50
CA ARG A 35 -10.85 -18.68 -41.46
C ARG A 35 -11.48 -17.58 -40.62
N GLY A 36 -11.26 -17.65 -39.30
CA GLY A 36 -11.58 -16.57 -38.40
C GLY A 36 -10.88 -15.31 -38.90
N GLU A 37 -11.63 -14.22 -38.97
CA GLU A 37 -11.07 -12.88 -39.10
C GLU A 37 -9.86 -12.79 -38.17
N VAL A 38 -8.70 -12.48 -38.73
CA VAL A 38 -7.51 -12.16 -37.94
C VAL A 38 -7.91 -10.94 -37.14
N ALA A 39 -8.22 -11.16 -35.85
CA ALA A 39 -8.48 -10.07 -34.93
C ALA A 39 -7.30 -9.09 -35.05
N PRO A 40 -7.56 -7.77 -35.16
CA PRO A 40 -6.48 -6.80 -35.19
C PRO A 40 -5.60 -7.02 -33.95
N PRO A 41 -4.26 -6.89 -34.08
CA PRO A 41 -3.37 -7.08 -32.96
C PRO A 41 -3.82 -6.19 -31.81
N PRO A 42 -3.80 -6.71 -30.56
CA PRO A 42 -4.27 -5.95 -29.41
C PRO A 42 -3.56 -4.60 -29.35
N THR A 43 -4.33 -3.52 -29.37
CA THR A 43 -3.84 -2.16 -29.16
C THR A 43 -3.63 -1.97 -27.66
N GLY A 44 -2.40 -2.14 -27.18
CA GLY A 44 -2.06 -2.05 -25.75
C GLY A 44 -0.55 -2.18 -25.50
N ILE A 45 -0.13 -2.05 -24.25
CA ILE A 45 1.26 -2.26 -23.84
C ILE A 45 1.53 -3.78 -23.83
N SER A 46 2.55 -4.25 -24.56
CA SER A 46 2.91 -5.66 -24.56
C SER A 46 3.96 -5.99 -23.50
N VAL A 47 3.79 -7.15 -22.85
CA VAL A 47 4.74 -7.67 -21.86
C VAL A 47 5.29 -9.03 -22.27
N ALA A 48 6.61 -9.21 -22.14
CA ALA A 48 7.25 -10.51 -22.14
C ALA A 48 7.59 -10.94 -20.71
N VAL A 49 7.37 -12.22 -20.38
CA VAL A 49 7.61 -12.76 -19.04
C VAL A 49 8.73 -13.80 -19.08
N VAL A 50 9.71 -13.69 -18.19
CA VAL A 50 10.79 -14.66 -18.01
C VAL A 50 10.67 -15.26 -16.62
N GLY A 51 10.88 -16.56 -16.45
CA GLY A 51 10.94 -17.10 -15.09
C GLY A 51 11.02 -18.61 -14.94
N ASP A 52 10.54 -19.08 -13.80
CA ASP A 52 10.62 -20.48 -13.38
C ASP A 52 9.25 -21.19 -13.46
N SER A 53 9.00 -22.16 -12.58
CA SER A 53 7.72 -22.88 -12.52
C SER A 53 6.53 -21.97 -12.18
N TYR A 54 6.72 -20.88 -11.44
CA TYR A 54 5.65 -19.93 -11.14
C TYR A 54 5.24 -19.16 -12.40
N ALA A 55 6.21 -18.61 -13.15
CA ALA A 55 5.96 -17.97 -14.44
C ALA A 55 5.48 -18.96 -15.52
N ALA A 56 5.87 -20.22 -15.46
CA ALA A 56 5.35 -21.27 -16.34
C ALA A 56 3.87 -21.61 -16.07
N GLY A 57 3.29 -21.09 -14.97
CA GLY A 57 1.88 -21.27 -14.65
C GLY A 57 1.57 -22.63 -14.05
N VAL A 58 2.50 -23.25 -13.32
CA VAL A 58 2.23 -24.52 -12.62
C VAL A 58 1.07 -24.31 -11.63
N GLY A 59 -0.04 -25.04 -11.85
CA GLY A 59 -1.28 -24.87 -11.09
C GLY A 59 -2.38 -24.11 -11.84
N ALA A 60 -2.11 -23.59 -13.03
CA ALA A 60 -3.05 -22.86 -13.88
C ALA A 60 -3.13 -23.40 -15.33
N THR A 61 -4.15 -22.91 -16.04
CA THR A 61 -4.17 -22.98 -17.51
C THR A 61 -3.35 -21.82 -18.09
N PRO A 62 -2.81 -21.92 -19.31
CA PRO A 62 -1.94 -20.89 -19.88
C PRO A 62 -2.53 -19.47 -19.84
N THR A 63 -3.85 -19.31 -20.01
CA THR A 63 -4.54 -18.02 -19.99
C THR A 63 -5.02 -17.56 -18.60
N ARG A 64 -4.73 -18.33 -17.54
CA ARG A 64 -5.12 -18.04 -16.15
C ARG A 64 -3.96 -18.19 -15.17
N ALA A 65 -2.74 -17.97 -15.63
CA ALA A 65 -1.57 -17.83 -14.77
C ALA A 65 -1.45 -16.38 -14.28
N TRP A 66 -0.67 -16.17 -13.21
CA TRP A 66 -0.58 -14.87 -12.51
C TRP A 66 -0.22 -13.71 -13.45
N GLN A 67 0.65 -13.96 -14.42
CA GLN A 67 1.08 -12.95 -15.38
C GLN A 67 -0.06 -12.46 -16.29
N HIS A 68 -1.08 -13.28 -16.54
CA HIS A 68 -2.25 -12.86 -17.31
C HIS A 68 -3.17 -11.98 -16.48
N TYR A 69 -3.37 -12.31 -15.21
CA TYR A 69 -4.10 -11.45 -14.27
C TYR A 69 -3.38 -10.12 -14.06
N ALA A 70 -2.06 -10.16 -13.88
CA ALA A 70 -1.24 -8.96 -13.72
C ALA A 70 -1.29 -8.08 -14.98
N ALA A 71 -1.11 -8.66 -16.17
CA ALA A 71 -1.19 -7.93 -17.43
C ALA A 71 -2.58 -7.30 -17.61
N LEU A 72 -3.65 -8.06 -17.39
CA LEU A 72 -5.02 -7.54 -17.51
C LEU A 72 -5.25 -6.35 -16.59
N GLU A 73 -4.81 -6.45 -15.32
CA GLU A 73 -4.95 -5.35 -14.37
C GLU A 73 -4.12 -4.12 -14.77
N LEU A 74 -2.91 -4.31 -15.29
CA LEU A 74 -2.04 -3.22 -15.73
C LEU A 74 -2.47 -2.60 -17.08
N GLY A 75 -3.50 -3.14 -17.75
CA GLY A 75 -3.87 -2.73 -19.11
C GLY A 75 -2.87 -3.19 -20.16
N TRP A 76 -2.12 -4.24 -19.86
CA TRP A 76 -1.13 -4.87 -20.73
C TRP A 76 -1.70 -6.15 -21.35
N PHE A 77 -1.00 -6.70 -22.32
CA PHE A 77 -1.22 -8.08 -22.78
C PHE A 77 0.09 -8.86 -22.81
N VAL A 78 0.02 -10.15 -22.46
CA VAL A 78 1.17 -11.05 -22.48
C VAL A 78 1.47 -11.43 -23.92
N GLU A 79 2.61 -10.96 -24.45
CA GLU A 79 3.05 -11.26 -25.81
C GLU A 79 3.83 -12.57 -25.87
N SER A 80 4.67 -12.82 -24.86
CA SER A 80 5.45 -14.06 -24.77
C SER A 80 5.78 -14.44 -23.34
N VAL A 81 5.98 -15.75 -23.11
CA VAL A 81 6.46 -16.31 -21.85
C VAL A 81 7.65 -17.21 -22.13
N ARG A 82 8.77 -16.99 -21.43
CA ARG A 82 10.01 -17.76 -21.44
C ARG A 82 10.26 -18.29 -20.03
N ALA A 83 9.53 -19.33 -19.67
CA ALA A 83 9.54 -19.85 -18.31
C ALA A 83 9.77 -21.35 -18.27
N TYR A 84 10.73 -21.79 -17.46
CA TYR A 84 11.19 -23.17 -17.42
C TYR A 84 11.20 -23.67 -15.97
N PRO A 85 10.40 -24.70 -15.61
CA PRO A 85 10.34 -25.20 -14.25
C PRO A 85 11.71 -25.53 -13.65
N GLY A 86 11.92 -25.08 -12.41
CA GLY A 86 13.16 -25.26 -11.66
C GLY A 86 14.34 -24.40 -12.11
N ALA A 87 14.20 -23.59 -13.16
CA ALA A 87 15.26 -22.72 -13.62
C ALA A 87 15.43 -21.51 -12.68
N GLY A 88 16.60 -20.90 -12.73
CA GLY A 88 16.94 -19.68 -12.00
C GLY A 88 17.98 -18.89 -12.77
N TYR A 89 18.58 -17.91 -12.10
CA TYR A 89 19.67 -17.12 -12.68
C TYR A 89 20.94 -17.96 -12.86
N VAL A 90 21.20 -18.87 -11.93
CA VAL A 90 22.32 -19.83 -11.96
C VAL A 90 21.81 -21.25 -12.15
N ASN A 91 20.70 -21.60 -11.52
CA ASN A 91 20.14 -22.94 -11.62
C ASN A 91 19.58 -23.21 -13.01
N ARG A 92 19.98 -24.34 -13.62
CA ARG A 92 19.53 -24.72 -14.96
C ARG A 92 18.08 -25.20 -15.02
N GLY A 93 17.53 -25.70 -13.92
CA GLY A 93 16.21 -26.32 -13.90
C GLY A 93 16.04 -27.45 -14.92
N THR A 94 14.87 -27.46 -15.56
CA THR A 94 14.50 -28.43 -16.62
C THR A 94 15.08 -28.10 -18.00
N TYR A 95 15.65 -26.92 -18.20
CA TYR A 95 16.16 -26.47 -19.49
C TYR A 95 17.56 -25.87 -19.38
N GLN A 96 17.65 -24.57 -19.08
CA GLN A 96 18.89 -23.82 -18.93
C GLN A 96 18.68 -22.64 -17.94
N PRO A 97 19.76 -22.07 -17.36
CA PRO A 97 19.66 -20.83 -16.59
C PRO A 97 19.14 -19.70 -17.49
N TYR A 98 18.54 -18.67 -16.89
CA TYR A 98 17.81 -17.62 -17.61
C TYR A 98 18.62 -16.99 -18.77
N GLU A 99 19.88 -16.61 -18.54
CA GLU A 99 20.76 -16.05 -19.57
C GLU A 99 20.89 -16.96 -20.81
N VAL A 100 21.14 -18.25 -20.59
CA VAL A 100 21.33 -19.22 -21.68
C VAL A 100 20.00 -19.54 -22.36
N ALA A 101 18.91 -19.64 -21.58
CA ALA A 101 17.58 -19.87 -22.13
C ALA A 101 17.14 -18.72 -23.04
N LEU A 102 17.41 -17.47 -22.66
CA LEU A 102 17.12 -16.28 -23.47
C LEU A 102 18.02 -16.17 -24.70
N ALA A 103 19.26 -16.68 -24.66
CA ALA A 103 20.12 -16.74 -25.84
C ALA A 103 19.59 -17.74 -26.88
N LEU A 104 18.97 -18.83 -26.44
CA LEU A 104 18.40 -19.87 -27.30
C LEU A 104 16.99 -19.53 -27.81
N ASP A 105 16.19 -18.82 -27.02
CA ASP A 105 14.85 -18.37 -27.38
C ASP A 105 14.64 -16.89 -27.00
N PRO A 106 15.13 -15.95 -27.84
CA PRO A 106 15.13 -14.52 -27.56
C PRO A 106 13.75 -13.89 -27.33
N LEU A 107 13.75 -12.76 -26.62
CA LEU A 107 12.57 -11.92 -26.42
C LEU A 107 12.19 -11.18 -27.72
N PRO A 108 10.89 -10.90 -27.95
CA PRO A 108 10.48 -10.00 -29.01
C PRO A 108 11.07 -8.59 -28.78
N PRO A 109 11.73 -7.96 -29.76
CA PRO A 109 12.39 -6.67 -29.55
C PRO A 109 11.41 -5.49 -29.40
N THR A 110 10.14 -5.71 -29.71
CA THR A 110 9.07 -4.70 -29.69
C THR A 110 8.28 -4.65 -28.40
N VAL A 111 8.57 -5.54 -27.43
CA VAL A 111 7.85 -5.52 -26.15
C VAL A 111 8.10 -4.22 -25.39
N SER A 112 7.05 -3.70 -24.76
CA SER A 112 7.13 -2.46 -23.97
C SER A 112 7.50 -2.72 -22.51
N GLN A 113 7.31 -3.96 -22.04
CA GLN A 113 7.58 -4.38 -20.67
C GLN A 113 8.24 -5.76 -20.69
N VAL A 114 9.21 -5.97 -19.80
CA VAL A 114 9.73 -7.30 -19.48
C VAL A 114 9.57 -7.54 -17.98
N VAL A 115 8.94 -8.65 -17.61
CA VAL A 115 8.83 -9.08 -16.21
C VAL A 115 9.63 -10.36 -16.00
N VAL A 116 10.64 -10.32 -15.14
CA VAL A 116 11.40 -11.50 -14.73
C VAL A 116 10.93 -11.93 -13.34
N GLN A 117 10.48 -13.17 -13.19
CA GLN A 117 10.14 -13.74 -11.88
C GLN A 117 11.12 -14.88 -11.56
N GLY A 118 11.76 -14.82 -10.39
CA GLY A 118 12.66 -15.90 -10.00
C GLY A 118 13.59 -15.62 -8.82
N GLY A 119 14.48 -16.57 -8.58
CA GLY A 119 15.50 -16.55 -7.51
C GLY A 119 15.31 -17.63 -6.46
N PHE A 120 14.13 -18.26 -6.36
CA PHE A 120 13.90 -19.36 -5.41
C PHE A 120 14.78 -20.58 -5.75
N ASN A 121 14.87 -20.96 -7.02
CA ASN A 121 15.68 -22.12 -7.42
C ASN A 121 17.20 -21.89 -7.26
N ASP A 122 17.62 -20.66 -6.97
CA ASP A 122 19.02 -20.31 -6.76
C ASP A 122 19.46 -20.35 -5.28
N ILE A 123 18.57 -20.71 -4.34
CA ILE A 123 18.86 -20.74 -2.89
C ILE A 123 20.05 -21.62 -2.48
N ALA A 124 20.45 -22.57 -3.33
CA ALA A 124 21.61 -23.43 -3.10
C ALA A 124 22.95 -22.80 -3.51
N TYR A 125 22.93 -21.62 -4.16
CA TYR A 125 24.11 -20.91 -4.64
C TYR A 125 24.42 -19.69 -3.76
N GLU A 126 25.67 -19.24 -3.83
CA GLU A 126 26.13 -18.09 -3.06
C GLU A 126 25.53 -16.77 -3.59
N PRO A 127 25.14 -15.82 -2.72
CA PRO A 127 24.52 -14.56 -3.13
C PRO A 127 25.31 -13.78 -4.18
N ALA A 128 26.65 -13.79 -4.09
CA ALA A 128 27.52 -13.15 -5.06
C ALA A 128 27.43 -13.79 -6.47
N GLN A 129 27.27 -15.12 -6.54
CA GLN A 129 27.09 -15.84 -7.80
C GLN A 129 25.72 -15.52 -8.42
N VAL A 130 24.68 -15.47 -7.58
CA VAL A 130 23.33 -15.11 -8.01
C VAL A 130 23.29 -13.68 -8.53
N GLY A 131 23.81 -12.71 -7.78
CA GLY A 131 23.88 -11.31 -8.20
C GLY A 131 24.61 -11.12 -9.52
N ALA A 132 25.77 -11.77 -9.71
CA ALA A 132 26.50 -11.70 -10.97
C ALA A 132 25.72 -12.30 -12.16
N ALA A 133 24.92 -13.35 -11.94
CA ALA A 133 24.09 -13.96 -12.96
C ALA A 133 22.85 -13.10 -13.30
N VAL A 134 22.27 -12.42 -12.31
CA VAL A 134 21.21 -11.41 -12.51
C VAL A 134 21.73 -10.29 -13.42
N THR A 135 22.90 -9.73 -13.12
CA THR A 135 23.51 -8.67 -13.96
C THR A 135 23.64 -9.10 -15.42
N ARG A 136 24.13 -10.32 -15.70
CA ARG A 136 24.27 -10.82 -17.07
C ARG A 136 22.92 -11.05 -17.75
N THR A 137 21.95 -11.59 -17.01
CA THR A 137 20.59 -11.83 -17.52
C THR A 137 19.92 -10.50 -17.91
N LEU A 138 20.00 -9.48 -17.06
CA LEU A 138 19.42 -8.16 -17.35
C LEU A 138 20.11 -7.47 -18.53
N ALA A 139 21.44 -7.53 -18.60
CA ALA A 139 22.18 -6.99 -19.75
C ALA A 139 21.75 -7.63 -21.07
N LEU A 140 21.48 -8.94 -21.09
CA LEU A 140 20.96 -9.63 -22.27
C LEU A 140 19.52 -9.20 -22.59
N ILE A 141 18.66 -9.01 -21.58
CA ILE A 141 17.30 -8.50 -21.76
C ILE A 141 17.31 -7.11 -22.39
N HIS A 142 18.12 -6.17 -21.87
CA HIS A 142 18.24 -4.83 -22.46
C HIS A 142 18.77 -4.86 -23.89
N ALA A 143 19.65 -5.80 -24.22
CA ALA A 143 20.15 -5.98 -25.59
C ALA A 143 19.07 -6.54 -26.53
N GLN A 144 18.21 -7.44 -26.06
CA GLN A 144 17.16 -8.06 -26.86
C GLN A 144 15.90 -7.19 -27.00
N ALA A 145 15.53 -6.45 -25.95
CA ALA A 145 14.33 -5.61 -25.87
C ALA A 145 14.69 -4.18 -25.38
N PRO A 146 15.38 -3.38 -26.20
CA PRO A 146 15.96 -2.10 -25.78
C PRO A 146 14.94 -0.99 -25.47
N LEU A 147 13.67 -1.18 -25.83
CA LEU A 147 12.58 -0.23 -25.55
C LEU A 147 11.75 -0.62 -24.33
N ALA A 148 12.02 -1.80 -23.73
CA ALA A 148 11.22 -2.31 -22.64
C ALA A 148 11.66 -1.73 -21.29
N GLU A 149 10.69 -1.40 -20.44
CA GLU A 149 10.95 -1.27 -19.01
C GLU A 149 11.07 -2.67 -18.39
N VAL A 150 12.13 -2.93 -17.63
CA VAL A 150 12.36 -4.23 -17.00
C VAL A 150 11.95 -4.19 -15.53
N THR A 151 11.20 -5.22 -15.12
CA THR A 151 10.79 -5.43 -13.74
C THR A 151 11.17 -6.81 -13.29
N VAL A 152 11.90 -6.90 -12.18
CA VAL A 152 12.18 -8.18 -11.52
C VAL A 152 11.27 -8.33 -10.32
N VAL A 153 10.44 -9.35 -10.36
CA VAL A 153 9.67 -9.85 -9.22
C VAL A 153 10.52 -10.89 -8.52
N GLY A 154 10.90 -10.59 -7.28
CA GLY A 154 11.69 -11.49 -6.45
C GLY A 154 10.97 -12.81 -6.16
N MET A 155 11.69 -13.71 -5.50
CA MET A 155 11.14 -15.01 -5.10
C MET A 155 9.92 -14.87 -4.19
N PHE A 156 8.99 -15.82 -4.31
CA PHE A 156 7.81 -15.89 -3.47
C PHE A 156 8.04 -16.76 -2.24
N ASP A 157 7.35 -16.44 -1.13
CA ASP A 157 7.24 -17.29 0.06
C ASP A 157 5.75 -17.59 0.30
N PRO A 158 5.30 -18.87 0.23
CA PRO A 158 3.88 -19.24 0.37
C PRO A 158 3.25 -18.90 1.73
N GLY A 159 4.06 -18.56 2.74
CA GLY A 159 3.58 -18.04 4.01
C GLY A 159 4.74 -17.48 4.85
N PRO A 160 4.50 -16.58 5.82
CA PRO A 160 5.58 -15.98 6.62
C PRO A 160 6.49 -17.06 7.23
N GLY A 161 7.77 -17.09 6.82
CA GLY A 161 8.74 -18.05 7.35
C GLY A 161 8.68 -19.46 6.75
N THR A 162 7.81 -19.74 5.77
CA THR A 162 7.64 -21.12 5.24
C THR A 162 8.91 -21.56 4.52
N PHE A 163 9.36 -20.76 3.57
CA PHE A 163 10.64 -20.98 2.92
C PHE A 163 11.76 -20.21 3.61
N THR A 164 11.53 -18.95 3.98
CA THR A 164 12.58 -18.13 4.61
C THR A 164 13.07 -18.67 5.96
N GLY A 165 12.23 -19.39 6.72
CA GLY A 165 12.63 -20.08 7.94
C GLY A 165 13.40 -21.39 7.69
N SER A 166 13.27 -21.97 6.50
CA SER A 166 13.88 -23.26 6.12
C SER A 166 15.17 -23.09 5.29
N TYR A 167 15.31 -21.95 4.61
CA TYR A 167 16.38 -21.69 3.65
C TYR A 167 17.12 -20.38 3.98
N PRO A 168 18.23 -20.45 4.75
CA PRO A 168 18.90 -19.25 5.27
C PRO A 168 19.47 -18.33 4.18
N ASN A 169 19.85 -18.89 3.03
CA ASN A 169 20.36 -18.12 1.89
C ASN A 169 19.27 -17.38 1.11
N MET A 170 17.99 -17.66 1.37
CA MET A 170 16.89 -17.07 0.61
C MET A 170 16.85 -15.54 0.74
N LEU A 171 16.96 -15.02 1.97
CA LEU A 171 16.98 -13.57 2.22
C LEU A 171 18.23 -12.89 1.65
N ALA A 172 19.39 -13.54 1.77
CA ALA A 172 20.64 -13.02 1.22
C ALA A 172 20.62 -13.00 -0.33
N ASN A 173 20.03 -14.02 -0.96
CA ASN A 173 19.83 -14.06 -2.41
C ASN A 173 18.80 -13.03 -2.86
N ALA A 174 17.70 -12.84 -2.12
CA ALA A 174 16.72 -11.80 -2.42
C ALA A 174 17.36 -10.40 -2.42
N GLU A 175 18.21 -10.10 -1.43
CA GLU A 175 18.94 -8.83 -1.38
C GLU A 175 19.97 -8.70 -2.51
N ALA A 176 20.71 -9.77 -2.84
CA ALA A 176 21.67 -9.75 -3.94
C ALA A 176 20.98 -9.53 -5.30
N ILE A 177 19.82 -10.14 -5.53
CA ILE A 177 18.99 -9.90 -6.72
C ILE A 177 18.54 -8.43 -6.73
N ARG A 178 17.98 -7.92 -5.64
CA ARG A 178 17.54 -6.52 -5.53
C ARG A 178 18.67 -5.54 -5.86
N GLN A 179 19.86 -5.74 -5.30
CA GLN A 179 21.01 -4.88 -5.55
C GLN A 179 21.43 -4.89 -7.02
N ALA A 180 21.47 -6.07 -7.66
CA ALA A 180 21.83 -6.19 -9.08
C ALA A 180 20.79 -5.53 -10.00
N VAL A 181 19.50 -5.66 -9.69
CA VAL A 181 18.39 -5.04 -10.43
C VAL A 181 18.46 -3.51 -10.33
N VAL A 182 18.63 -2.99 -9.11
CA VAL A 182 18.76 -1.54 -8.89
C VAL A 182 20.01 -0.99 -9.57
N ALA A 183 21.13 -1.72 -9.54
CA ALA A 183 22.36 -1.32 -10.21
C ALA A 183 22.23 -1.29 -11.74
N ALA A 184 21.34 -2.10 -12.32
CA ALA A 184 21.01 -2.07 -13.74
C ALA A 184 20.05 -0.92 -14.12
N GLY A 185 19.52 -0.18 -13.13
CA GLY A 185 18.52 0.87 -13.34
C GLY A 185 17.10 0.33 -13.51
N ASP A 186 16.88 -0.95 -13.21
CA ASP A 186 15.61 -1.65 -13.41
C ASP A 186 14.76 -1.65 -12.13
N ARG A 187 13.49 -2.03 -12.29
CA ARG A 187 12.51 -2.06 -11.20
C ARG A 187 12.59 -3.38 -10.43
N TYR A 188 12.71 -3.32 -9.10
CA TYR A 188 12.56 -4.51 -8.24
C TYR A 188 11.23 -4.49 -7.48
N VAL A 189 10.54 -5.62 -7.48
CA VAL A 189 9.34 -5.90 -6.69
C VAL A 189 9.64 -7.05 -5.75
N ASP A 190 9.46 -6.85 -4.45
CA ASP A 190 9.66 -7.91 -3.46
C ASP A 190 8.47 -8.88 -3.46
N GLY A 191 8.75 -10.15 -3.78
CA GLY A 191 7.76 -11.23 -3.81
C GLY A 191 7.51 -11.88 -2.45
N LEU A 192 8.42 -11.73 -1.48
CA LEU A 192 8.33 -12.39 -0.17
C LEU A 192 7.07 -12.02 0.64
N PRO A 193 6.56 -10.77 0.59
CA PRO A 193 5.35 -10.40 1.32
C PRO A 193 4.05 -10.88 0.64
N MET A 194 4.12 -11.32 -0.62
CA MET A 194 2.92 -11.69 -1.37
C MET A 194 2.31 -12.96 -0.81
N ARG A 195 0.99 -12.97 -0.67
CA ARG A 195 0.21 -14.09 -0.10
C ARG A 195 -0.69 -14.66 -1.18
N TYR A 196 -0.76 -15.97 -1.21
CA TYR A 196 -1.53 -16.71 -2.21
C TYR A 196 -1.93 -18.08 -1.70
N GLU A 197 -3.05 -18.59 -2.20
CA GLU A 197 -3.51 -19.95 -1.95
C GLU A 197 -2.54 -20.95 -2.61
N VAL A 198 -2.08 -21.91 -1.81
CA VAL A 198 -1.05 -22.86 -2.18
C VAL A 198 -1.67 -24.23 -2.44
N GLY A 199 -1.20 -24.89 -3.50
CA GLY A 199 -1.61 -26.23 -3.86
C GLY A 199 -1.08 -27.33 -2.92
N PRO A 200 -1.39 -28.60 -3.23
CA PRO A 200 -1.00 -29.74 -2.40
C PRO A 200 0.51 -29.90 -2.20
N ASP A 201 1.33 -29.36 -3.10
CA ASP A 201 2.80 -29.40 -3.01
C ASP A 201 3.39 -28.37 -2.04
N ARG A 202 2.54 -27.52 -1.45
CA ARG A 202 2.92 -26.47 -0.49
C ARG A 202 3.93 -25.45 -1.04
N ALA A 203 4.01 -25.34 -2.37
CA ALA A 203 4.88 -24.39 -3.04
C ALA A 203 4.13 -23.60 -4.11
N HIS A 204 3.50 -24.29 -5.06
CA HIS A 204 2.92 -23.64 -6.22
C HIS A 204 1.50 -23.15 -5.94
N PRO A 205 1.10 -22.02 -6.54
CA PRO A 205 -0.23 -21.48 -6.38
C PRO A 205 -1.32 -22.42 -6.93
N THR A 206 -2.51 -22.40 -6.32
CA THR A 206 -3.72 -22.92 -6.96
C THR A 206 -4.17 -22.00 -8.10
N ALA A 207 -5.27 -22.35 -8.79
CA ALA A 207 -5.91 -21.43 -9.71
C ALA A 207 -6.33 -20.10 -9.04
N THR A 208 -6.78 -20.13 -7.78
CA THR A 208 -7.06 -18.92 -6.98
C THR A 208 -5.78 -18.20 -6.64
N GLY A 209 -4.75 -18.92 -6.19
CA GLY A 209 -3.45 -18.36 -5.84
C GLY A 209 -2.78 -17.64 -7.02
N HIS A 210 -3.00 -18.10 -8.25
CA HIS A 210 -2.54 -17.39 -9.44
C HIS A 210 -3.24 -16.05 -9.64
N ALA A 211 -4.55 -15.95 -9.36
CA ALA A 211 -5.25 -14.68 -9.40
C ALA A 211 -4.73 -13.74 -8.30
N GLU A 212 -4.56 -14.24 -7.08
CA GLU A 212 -4.04 -13.48 -5.94
C GLU A 212 -2.62 -12.95 -6.19
N LEU A 213 -1.72 -13.80 -6.68
CA LEU A 213 -0.38 -13.39 -7.10
C LEU A 213 -0.43 -12.38 -8.24
N GLY A 214 -1.29 -12.59 -9.23
CA GLY A 214 -1.39 -11.69 -10.37
C GLY A 214 -1.81 -10.28 -9.96
N HIS A 215 -2.81 -10.20 -9.07
CA HIS A 215 -3.22 -8.94 -8.47
C HIS A 215 -2.11 -8.32 -7.63
N ALA A 216 -1.51 -9.07 -6.70
CA ALA A 216 -0.43 -8.57 -5.83
C ALA A 216 0.78 -8.06 -6.63
N VAL A 217 1.17 -8.77 -7.68
CA VAL A 217 2.24 -8.34 -8.58
C VAL A 217 1.85 -7.08 -9.34
N ALA A 218 0.65 -6.99 -9.92
CA ALA A 218 0.19 -5.78 -10.59
C ALA A 218 0.16 -4.56 -9.64
N GLY A 219 -0.34 -4.73 -8.42
CA GLY A 219 -0.32 -3.69 -7.41
C GLY A 219 1.09 -3.25 -7.05
N ALA A 220 2.01 -4.20 -6.84
CA ALA A 220 3.39 -3.89 -6.54
C ALA A 220 4.12 -3.23 -7.73
N ILE A 221 3.85 -3.63 -8.96
CA ILE A 221 4.37 -2.99 -10.20
C ILE A 221 3.89 -1.55 -10.31
N ARG A 222 2.62 -1.26 -9.98
CA ARG A 222 2.07 0.10 -9.93
C ARG A 222 2.74 0.97 -8.88
N VAL A 223 3.02 0.40 -7.70
CA VAL A 223 3.73 1.07 -6.59
C VAL A 223 5.21 1.31 -6.90
N SER A 224 5.81 0.46 -7.74
CA SER A 224 7.23 0.51 -8.10
C SER A 224 7.53 1.21 -9.43
N VAL A 225 6.53 1.82 -10.09
CA VAL A 225 6.79 2.81 -11.15
C VAL A 225 7.67 3.90 -10.53
N PRO A 226 8.89 4.15 -11.02
CA PRO A 226 9.63 5.36 -10.69
C PRO A 226 8.90 6.52 -11.33
N GLY A 227 7.90 7.02 -10.60
CA GLY A 227 6.92 8.01 -11.04
C GLY A 227 6.38 8.80 -9.87
N ALA A 228 7.29 9.25 -9.00
CA ALA A 228 7.14 10.36 -8.05
C ALA A 228 6.30 10.14 -6.79
N VAL A 229 6.95 9.70 -5.71
CA VAL A 229 7.04 10.63 -4.56
C VAL A 229 8.08 11.66 -4.99
N PRO A 230 7.73 12.95 -5.19
CA PRO A 230 8.75 13.96 -5.39
C PRO A 230 9.61 14.02 -4.13
N HIS A 231 10.81 13.45 -4.19
CA HIS A 231 11.91 13.91 -3.35
C HIS A 231 12.27 15.32 -3.81
N ARG A 232 11.50 16.31 -3.35
CA ARG A 232 11.97 17.68 -3.25
C ARG A 232 11.88 18.08 -1.78
N THR A 233 13.03 17.99 -1.12
CA THR A 233 13.35 18.74 0.08
C THR A 233 13.21 20.23 -0.21
N GLY A 234 12.01 20.75 -0.02
CA GLY A 234 11.87 22.15 0.38
C GLY A 234 12.47 22.29 1.77
N ALA A 235 13.25 23.34 2.02
CA ALA A 235 13.59 23.71 3.38
C ALA A 235 12.28 24.01 4.13
N LEU A 236 12.14 23.48 5.34
CA LEU A 236 10.96 23.65 6.21
C LEU A 236 11.44 24.15 7.57
N ASN A 237 12.17 25.25 7.68
CA ASN A 237 12.83 25.70 8.92
C ASN A 237 11.84 25.94 10.08
N SER A 238 11.42 24.86 10.73
CA SER A 238 10.66 24.76 11.96
C SER A 238 11.51 24.17 13.09
N ARG A 239 11.42 24.76 14.28
CA ARG A 239 12.15 24.31 15.48
C ARG A 239 11.35 23.32 16.35
N GLN A 240 10.06 23.16 16.09
CA GLN A 240 9.18 22.20 16.77
C GLN A 240 8.77 21.08 15.81
N ALA A 241 8.55 19.89 16.36
CA ALA A 241 8.24 18.70 15.58
C ALA A 241 6.72 18.63 15.40
N ALA A 242 6.22 18.75 14.17
CA ALA A 242 4.94 18.20 13.77
C ALA A 242 5.22 16.95 12.93
N VAL A 243 4.30 15.99 12.93
CA VAL A 243 4.30 14.91 11.95
C VAL A 243 3.33 15.29 10.85
N ILE A 244 3.85 15.43 9.64
CA ILE A 244 3.02 15.53 8.43
C ILE A 244 2.95 14.17 7.75
N GLY A 245 1.83 13.89 7.11
CA GLY A 245 1.63 12.61 6.45
C GLY A 245 0.69 12.70 5.27
N VAL A 246 0.82 11.73 4.37
CA VAL A 246 -0.21 11.43 3.36
C VAL A 246 -0.66 9.99 3.53
N SER A 247 -1.95 9.75 3.27
CA SER A 247 -2.51 8.41 3.19
C SER A 247 -3.17 8.17 1.85
N ARG A 248 -2.96 6.98 1.30
CA ARG A 248 -3.59 6.52 0.06
C ARG A 248 -4.13 5.12 0.20
N VAL A 249 -5.23 4.87 -0.51
CA VAL A 249 -5.76 3.53 -0.67
C VAL A 249 -4.97 2.87 -1.79
N GLY A 250 -4.28 1.78 -1.44
CA GLY A 250 -3.59 0.96 -2.42
C GLY A 250 -4.59 0.17 -3.29
N PRO A 251 -4.12 -0.39 -4.41
CA PRO A 251 -4.95 -1.10 -5.37
C PRO A 251 -5.67 -2.35 -4.81
N HIS A 252 -5.26 -2.88 -3.65
CA HIS A 252 -5.86 -4.05 -2.99
C HIS A 252 -6.74 -3.70 -1.78
N GLY A 253 -7.14 -2.44 -1.67
CA GLY A 253 -7.95 -1.97 -0.55
C GLY A 253 -7.15 -1.63 0.70
N GLY A 254 -5.94 -2.19 0.90
CA GLY A 254 -5.07 -1.80 1.99
C GLY A 254 -4.69 -0.32 1.95
N ARG A 255 -4.72 0.34 3.10
CA ARG A 255 -4.41 1.77 3.23
C ARG A 255 -2.97 1.99 3.69
N TRP A 256 -2.27 2.86 2.99
CA TRP A 256 -0.87 3.22 3.23
C TRP A 256 -0.78 4.60 3.89
N PHE A 257 0.24 4.78 4.72
CA PHE A 257 0.60 6.01 5.38
C PHE A 257 2.08 6.29 5.09
N HIS A 258 2.39 7.51 4.67
CA HIS A 258 3.74 8.01 4.49
C HIS A 258 3.91 9.22 5.40
N LEU A 259 4.72 9.10 6.45
CA LEU A 259 4.84 10.08 7.53
C LEU A 259 6.26 10.65 7.58
N ALA A 260 6.37 11.97 7.77
CA ALA A 260 7.64 12.66 7.94
C ALA A 260 7.56 13.64 9.11
N SER A 261 8.62 13.68 9.92
CA SER A 261 8.79 14.70 10.95
C SER A 261 9.20 16.02 10.31
N THR A 262 8.71 17.14 10.83
CA THR A 262 9.19 18.50 10.47
C THR A 262 10.28 19.01 11.42
N GLN A 263 10.73 18.18 12.37
CA GLN A 263 11.71 18.56 13.38
C GLN A 263 13.02 19.03 12.77
N GLY A 264 13.59 20.09 13.34
CA GLY A 264 14.92 20.58 12.94
C GLY A 264 14.92 21.33 11.61
N GLY A 265 13.75 21.54 11.04
CA GLY A 265 13.59 22.50 9.98
C GLY A 265 13.58 21.95 8.57
N GLN A 266 13.33 20.65 8.43
CA GLN A 266 13.27 19.95 7.16
C GLN A 266 12.29 18.77 7.30
N LEU A 267 11.80 18.24 6.18
CA LEU A 267 11.19 16.92 6.21
C LEU A 267 12.29 15.91 6.55
N GLY A 268 12.10 15.22 7.67
CA GLY A 268 12.90 14.06 8.03
C GLY A 268 12.64 12.87 7.09
N PRO A 269 13.31 11.73 7.33
CA PRO A 269 13.06 10.50 6.61
C PRO A 269 11.58 10.12 6.61
N VAL A 270 11.09 9.64 5.46
CA VAL A 270 9.70 9.23 5.30
C VAL A 270 9.54 7.80 5.81
N ALA A 271 8.76 7.63 6.88
CA ALA A 271 8.31 6.33 7.35
C ALA A 271 7.09 5.89 6.54
N THR A 272 7.12 4.69 5.97
CA THR A 272 5.98 4.11 5.24
C THR A 272 5.42 2.94 6.02
N MET A 273 4.10 2.91 6.19
CA MET A 273 3.40 1.86 6.94
C MET A 273 2.02 1.59 6.36
N THR A 274 1.60 0.32 6.41
CA THR A 274 0.26 -0.13 6.02
C THR A 274 -0.62 -0.27 7.25
N PHE A 275 -1.79 0.36 7.24
CA PHE A 275 -2.73 0.27 8.35
C PHE A 275 -4.16 0.54 7.89
N GLY A 276 -5.06 -0.41 8.08
CA GLY A 276 -6.47 -0.28 7.70
C GLY A 276 -6.78 -0.51 6.22
N GLU A 277 -8.04 -0.31 5.88
CA GLU A 277 -8.65 -0.65 4.59
C GLU A 277 -9.19 0.59 3.85
N ALA A 278 -9.64 0.40 2.61
CA ALA A 278 -10.04 1.45 1.69
C ALA A 278 -11.19 2.30 2.23
N GLY A 279 -12.16 1.61 2.84
CA GLY A 279 -13.35 2.21 3.42
C GLY A 279 -13.09 2.91 4.77
N ASP A 280 -11.90 2.75 5.34
CA ASP A 280 -11.57 3.40 6.59
C ASP A 280 -11.08 4.84 6.34
N VAL A 281 -11.43 5.75 7.25
CA VAL A 281 -11.02 7.15 7.23
C VAL A 281 -9.66 7.27 7.93
N PRO A 282 -8.60 7.75 7.25
CA PRO A 282 -7.27 7.87 7.85
C PRO A 282 -7.19 9.00 8.87
N GLY A 283 -6.40 8.80 9.91
CA GLY A 283 -6.00 9.80 10.88
C GLY A 283 -4.63 9.48 11.47
N LEU A 284 -4.15 10.39 12.31
CA LEU A 284 -3.00 10.17 13.19
C LEU A 284 -3.46 10.39 14.62
N LEU A 285 -3.01 9.54 15.54
CA LEU A 285 -3.25 9.67 16.98
C LEU A 285 -1.94 9.51 17.74
N PRO A 286 -1.67 10.34 18.75
CA PRO A 286 -0.56 10.11 19.66
C PRO A 286 -0.76 8.80 20.45
N ASP A 287 0.27 7.98 20.51
CA ASP A 287 0.33 6.83 21.42
C ASP A 287 0.59 7.28 22.88
N ALA A 288 0.78 6.31 23.79
CA ALA A 288 1.05 6.59 25.19
C ALA A 288 2.39 7.30 25.44
N SER A 289 3.33 7.22 24.49
CA SER A 289 4.62 7.93 24.52
C SER A 289 4.55 9.33 23.90
N GLY A 290 3.42 9.69 23.30
CA GLY A 290 3.23 10.96 22.61
C GLY A 290 3.64 10.94 21.14
N ARG A 291 4.03 9.78 20.57
CA ARG A 291 4.37 9.68 19.15
C ARG A 291 3.11 9.55 18.29
N CYS A 292 3.05 10.30 17.21
CA CYS A 292 1.95 10.23 16.25
C CYS A 292 1.99 8.94 15.44
N MET A 293 0.98 8.09 15.62
CA MET A 293 0.85 6.80 14.96
C MET A 293 -0.36 6.76 14.01
N PRO A 294 -0.36 5.93 12.96
CA PRO A 294 -1.54 5.74 12.13
C PRO A 294 -2.74 5.30 12.94
N ALA A 295 -3.87 5.90 12.60
CA ALA A 295 -5.17 5.47 13.06
C ALA A 295 -6.13 5.42 11.87
N VAL A 296 -7.12 4.54 11.94
CA VAL A 296 -8.21 4.50 10.97
C VAL A 296 -9.55 4.38 11.67
N TYR A 297 -10.50 5.20 11.26
CA TYR A 297 -11.89 5.08 11.71
C TYR A 297 -12.69 4.33 10.66
N ARG A 298 -13.32 3.23 11.06
CA ARG A 298 -14.16 2.41 10.18
C ARG A 298 -15.62 2.86 10.27
N PRO A 299 -16.14 3.62 9.29
CA PRO A 299 -17.50 4.15 9.39
C PRO A 299 -18.56 3.08 9.27
N SER A 300 -18.26 1.89 8.72
CA SER A 300 -19.26 0.81 8.65
C SER A 300 -19.57 0.19 10.00
N THR A 301 -18.63 0.23 10.94
CA THR A 301 -18.76 -0.42 12.27
C THR A 301 -18.73 0.56 13.43
N GLY A 302 -18.31 1.81 13.21
CA GLY A 302 -18.16 2.79 14.28
C GLY A 302 -16.91 2.58 15.15
N ILE A 303 -15.96 1.79 14.67
CA ILE A 303 -14.76 1.37 15.40
C ILE A 303 -13.56 2.20 14.95
N LEU A 304 -12.84 2.76 15.91
CA LEU A 304 -11.52 3.35 15.74
C LEU A 304 -10.46 2.27 15.95
N TYR A 305 -9.51 2.17 15.04
CA TYR A 305 -8.32 1.34 15.16
C TYR A 305 -7.09 2.26 15.24
N ALA A 306 -6.22 2.05 16.22
CA ALA A 306 -4.97 2.80 16.38
C ALA A 306 -3.76 1.86 16.41
N ALA A 307 -2.66 2.26 15.75
CA ALA A 307 -1.39 1.56 15.81
C ALA A 307 -0.63 1.89 17.11
N SER A 308 0.12 0.93 17.65
CA SER A 308 0.88 1.05 18.91
C SER A 308 2.27 0.42 18.78
N ASP A 309 3.25 0.95 19.53
CA ASP A 309 4.70 0.66 19.49
C ASP A 309 5.14 -0.79 19.76
N LEU A 310 4.20 -1.71 19.96
CA LEU A 310 4.51 -3.10 20.26
C LEU A 310 4.81 -3.96 19.02
N VAL A 311 4.68 -3.45 17.79
CA VAL A 311 5.27 -4.08 16.59
C VAL A 311 5.47 -3.05 15.46
N ASP A 312 6.58 -3.16 14.72
CA ASP A 312 6.68 -2.72 13.32
C ASP A 312 5.51 -3.31 12.50
N GLY A 313 4.48 -2.50 12.24
CA GLY A 313 3.35 -2.85 11.36
C GLY A 313 2.28 -3.76 11.97
N GLY A 314 2.16 -3.90 13.30
CA GLY A 314 1.16 -4.81 13.89
C GLY A 314 1.07 -4.89 15.42
N GLY A 315 1.43 -3.83 16.16
CA GLY A 315 1.14 -3.75 17.60
C GLY A 315 -0.34 -3.89 17.86
N VAL A 316 -0.73 -4.34 19.07
CA VAL A 316 -2.12 -4.60 19.48
C VAL A 316 -3.04 -3.58 18.81
N VAL A 317 -3.81 -4.06 17.83
CA VAL A 317 -4.79 -3.24 17.14
C VAL A 317 -5.86 -2.96 18.16
N GLU A 318 -5.82 -1.78 18.74
CA GLU A 318 -6.81 -1.39 19.74
C GLU A 318 -8.08 -0.99 19.00
N ALA A 319 -9.05 -1.91 19.01
CA ALA A 319 -10.39 -1.67 18.46
C ALA A 319 -11.23 -0.92 19.51
N VAL A 320 -11.37 0.37 19.32
CA VAL A 320 -12.10 1.25 20.24
C VAL A 320 -13.48 1.55 19.65
N PRO A 321 -14.58 0.97 20.17
CA PRO A 321 -15.92 1.37 19.78
C PRO A 321 -16.20 2.78 20.32
N VAL A 322 -16.26 3.77 19.43
CA VAL A 322 -16.35 5.19 19.81
C VAL A 322 -17.37 6.00 19.03
N GLY A 323 -17.92 5.50 17.92
CA GLY A 323 -18.78 6.32 17.07
C GLY A 323 -19.88 5.56 16.37
N ARG A 324 -20.69 6.29 15.61
CA ARG A 324 -21.78 5.76 14.80
C ARG A 324 -21.38 5.73 13.33
N PRO A 325 -22.04 4.89 12.52
CA PRO A 325 -21.79 4.93 11.10
C PRO A 325 -21.97 6.31 10.47
N GLY A 326 -20.94 6.76 9.76
CA GLY A 326 -20.87 8.08 9.13
C GLY A 326 -20.23 9.20 9.98
N ASP A 327 -19.86 8.93 11.24
CA ASP A 327 -18.98 9.84 11.99
C ASP A 327 -17.56 9.87 11.34
N GLN A 328 -16.77 10.89 11.64
CA GLN A 328 -15.41 11.09 11.11
C GLN A 328 -14.45 11.36 12.26
N LEU A 329 -13.21 10.86 12.16
CA LEU A 329 -12.15 11.18 13.11
C LEU A 329 -11.71 12.64 12.94
N VAL A 330 -11.53 13.34 14.05
CA VAL A 330 -11.02 14.71 14.08
C VAL A 330 -9.49 14.70 13.99
N GLN A 331 -8.90 15.60 13.20
CA GLN A 331 -7.45 15.72 13.08
C GLN A 331 -6.82 16.31 14.35
N ASN A 332 -5.55 15.97 14.61
CA ASN A 332 -4.80 16.37 15.82
C ASN A 332 -5.49 15.95 17.14
N GLY A 333 -6.14 14.78 17.11
CA GLY A 333 -6.91 14.26 18.22
C GLY A 333 -6.05 13.75 19.38
N SER A 334 -6.60 13.84 20.61
CA SER A 334 -5.99 13.22 21.78
C SER A 334 -5.93 11.70 21.66
N SER A 335 -4.94 11.08 22.29
CA SER A 335 -4.81 9.62 22.41
C SER A 335 -6.13 8.96 22.85
N ALA A 336 -6.48 7.83 22.24
CA ALA A 336 -7.65 7.04 22.60
C ALA A 336 -7.21 5.80 23.41
N SER A 337 -8.01 5.38 24.39
CA SER A 337 -7.87 4.05 25.02
C SER A 337 -9.22 3.52 25.53
N PRO A 338 -9.48 2.20 25.48
CA PRO A 338 -10.66 1.53 26.04
C PRO A 338 -10.89 1.80 27.53
N TRP A 339 -9.86 2.26 28.24
CA TRP A 339 -9.85 2.40 29.70
C TRP A 339 -10.01 3.84 30.20
N GLY A 340 -10.25 4.82 29.32
CA GLY A 340 -10.77 6.12 29.77
C GLY A 340 -10.15 7.38 29.15
N ARG A 341 -9.94 7.42 27.83
CA ARG A 341 -9.75 8.70 27.13
C ARG A 341 -10.85 8.93 26.11
N ALA A 342 -11.53 10.07 26.21
CA ALA A 342 -12.59 10.44 25.28
C ALA A 342 -12.01 10.76 23.89
N VAL A 343 -12.73 10.34 22.85
CA VAL A 343 -12.40 10.65 21.45
C VAL A 343 -13.39 11.68 20.96
N ILE A 344 -12.87 12.74 20.31
CA ILE A 344 -13.72 13.72 19.65
C ILE A 344 -13.92 13.28 18.20
N LEU A 345 -15.19 13.05 17.85
CA LEU A 345 -15.61 12.72 16.49
C LEU A 345 -16.38 13.88 15.89
N ARG A 346 -16.28 14.01 14.57
CA ARG A 346 -17.12 14.90 13.78
C ARG A 346 -18.30 14.10 13.26
N ARG A 347 -19.53 14.55 13.54
CA ARG A 347 -20.79 13.96 13.02
C ARG A 347 -21.38 14.83 11.92
N PRO A 348 -21.11 14.55 10.62
CA PRO A 348 -21.48 15.43 9.52
C PRO A 348 -22.97 15.77 9.48
N SER A 349 -23.83 14.78 9.75
CA SER A 349 -25.29 14.90 9.74
C SER A 349 -25.84 15.92 10.75
N GLN A 350 -25.11 16.20 11.83
CA GLN A 350 -25.52 17.15 12.88
C GLN A 350 -24.70 18.44 12.85
N SER A 351 -23.72 18.56 11.95
CA SER A 351 -22.72 19.64 12.00
C SER A 351 -22.08 19.79 13.39
N ALA A 352 -21.90 18.68 14.09
CA ALA A 352 -21.44 18.67 15.46
C ALA A 352 -20.11 17.92 15.63
N PHE A 353 -19.32 18.40 16.57
CA PHE A 353 -18.33 17.63 17.29
C PHE A 353 -19.03 16.88 18.42
N VAL A 354 -18.65 15.64 18.62
CA VAL A 354 -19.22 14.77 19.65
C VAL A 354 -18.06 14.16 20.41
N GLU A 355 -18.04 14.39 21.71
CA GLU A 355 -17.10 13.74 22.61
C GLU A 355 -17.68 12.38 23.01
N GLN A 356 -16.89 11.33 22.81
CA GLN A 356 -17.31 9.95 23.01
C GLN A 356 -16.39 9.25 23.99
N VAL A 357 -16.97 8.69 25.05
CA VAL A 357 -16.25 7.81 25.95
C VAL A 357 -16.21 6.42 25.33
N PRO A 358 -15.03 5.81 25.15
CA PRO A 358 -14.89 4.46 24.62
C PRO A 358 -15.81 3.43 25.29
N GLY A 359 -16.56 2.68 24.46
CA GLY A 359 -17.42 1.61 24.91
C GLY A 359 -18.50 1.22 23.89
N PRO A 360 -19.08 0.00 23.94
CA PRO A 360 -20.08 -0.50 22.97
C PRO A 360 -21.36 0.36 22.86
N SER A 361 -21.57 1.26 23.82
CA SER A 361 -22.73 2.14 23.91
C SER A 361 -22.45 3.36 24.80
N GLY A 362 -21.21 3.88 24.77
CA GLY A 362 -20.88 5.09 25.52
C GLY A 362 -21.84 6.23 25.13
N PRO A 363 -22.47 6.94 26.09
CA PRO A 363 -23.26 8.12 25.74
C PRO A 363 -22.32 9.22 25.20
N ASP A 364 -22.83 10.04 24.27
CA ASP A 364 -22.21 11.30 23.90
C ASP A 364 -21.94 12.09 25.19
N ALA A 365 -20.68 12.24 25.60
CA ALA A 365 -20.29 12.95 26.83
C ALA A 365 -20.52 14.46 26.69
N GLY A 366 -20.46 14.94 25.45
CA GLY A 366 -20.77 16.31 25.06
C GLY A 366 -20.95 16.42 23.55
N SER A 367 -21.63 17.47 23.11
CA SER A 367 -21.67 17.83 21.69
C SER A 367 -21.56 19.34 21.50
N LEU A 368 -20.84 19.75 20.45
CA LEU A 368 -20.70 21.14 20.04
C LEU A 368 -21.03 21.26 18.55
N VAL A 369 -22.09 21.98 18.21
CA VAL A 369 -22.42 22.29 16.82
C VAL A 369 -21.48 23.39 16.33
N LEU A 370 -20.68 23.10 15.30
CA LEU A 370 -19.79 24.06 14.65
C LEU A 370 -19.64 23.69 13.17
N GLY A 371 -19.84 24.67 12.29
CA GLY A 371 -19.73 24.49 10.85
C GLY A 371 -21.00 23.95 10.18
N ARG A 372 -20.81 23.29 9.05
CA ARG A 372 -21.83 22.74 8.16
C ARG A 372 -21.52 21.28 7.79
N PRO A 373 -22.47 20.53 7.23
CA PRO A 373 -22.19 19.20 6.68
C PRO A 373 -21.11 19.31 5.59
N GLY A 374 -20.09 18.44 5.63
CA GLY A 374 -18.95 18.48 4.72
C GLY A 374 -17.72 19.19 5.27
N ASP A 375 -17.88 20.10 6.25
CA ASP A 375 -16.73 20.75 6.89
C ASP A 375 -15.91 19.71 7.69
N ARG A 376 -14.59 19.65 7.44
CA ARG A 376 -13.65 18.74 8.11
C ARG A 376 -13.28 19.30 9.49
N GLY A 377 -13.45 18.51 10.55
CA GLY A 377 -13.12 18.94 11.91
C GLY A 377 -11.65 18.73 12.27
N PHE A 378 -11.09 19.65 13.03
CA PHE A 378 -9.75 19.55 13.63
C PHE A 378 -9.75 20.08 15.07
N LEU A 379 -8.81 19.57 15.85
CA LEU A 379 -8.42 20.11 17.14
C LEU A 379 -7.19 20.99 16.95
N TYR A 380 -7.14 22.12 17.63
CA TYR A 380 -5.98 22.98 17.59
C TYR A 380 -5.66 23.62 18.94
N SER A 381 -4.39 23.97 19.08
CA SER A 381 -3.82 24.61 20.26
C SER A 381 -3.36 26.04 19.95
N ALA A 382 -4.05 27.05 20.48
CA ALA A 382 -3.65 28.45 20.26
C ALA A 382 -2.41 28.88 21.09
N THR A 383 -2.06 28.12 22.14
CA THR A 383 -1.02 28.49 23.13
C THR A 383 -0.08 27.33 23.47
N GLY A 384 0.00 26.31 22.62
CA GLY A 384 0.73 25.06 22.88
C GLY A 384 0.11 24.17 23.97
N THR A 385 -1.01 24.60 24.55
CA THR A 385 -1.82 23.84 25.49
C THR A 385 -3.30 24.09 25.22
N GLY A 386 -4.09 23.05 24.98
CA GLY A 386 -5.56 23.14 24.81
C GLY A 386 -6.11 22.34 23.63
N THR A 387 -7.41 22.04 23.69
CA THR A 387 -8.19 21.26 22.71
C THR A 387 -9.28 22.14 22.08
N THR A 388 -8.89 23.24 21.44
CA THR A 388 -9.89 24.11 20.81
C THR A 388 -10.37 23.47 19.51
N LEU A 389 -11.66 23.64 19.18
CA LEU A 389 -12.28 23.01 18.02
C LEU A 389 -12.35 24.00 16.86
N GLY A 390 -12.09 23.51 15.66
CA GLY A 390 -12.27 24.26 14.43
C GLY A 390 -12.69 23.37 13.27
N VAL A 391 -13.23 23.98 12.24
CA VAL A 391 -13.58 23.28 11.00
C VAL A 391 -12.95 23.93 9.80
N HIS A 392 -12.59 23.11 8.81
CA HIS A 392 -12.13 23.57 7.51
C HIS A 392 -13.21 23.31 6.46
N ARG A 393 -13.58 24.37 5.74
CA ARG A 393 -14.49 24.29 4.59
C ARG A 393 -13.69 24.21 3.30
N SER A 394 -13.72 23.08 2.62
CA SER A 394 -12.95 22.85 1.39
C SER A 394 -13.48 23.66 0.21
N GLU A 395 -14.78 23.94 0.12
CA GLU A 395 -15.37 24.67 -1.02
C GLU A 395 -14.87 26.11 -1.13
N THR A 396 -14.49 26.71 0.00
CA THR A 396 -13.97 28.08 0.05
C THR A 396 -12.55 28.17 0.59
N SER A 397 -11.93 27.03 0.94
CA SER A 397 -10.63 26.94 1.62
C SER A 397 -10.55 27.88 2.82
N THR A 398 -11.50 27.73 3.75
CA THR A 398 -11.64 28.64 4.89
C THR A 398 -11.68 27.85 6.19
N PHE A 399 -10.81 28.25 7.12
CA PHE A 399 -10.79 27.73 8.49
C PHE A 399 -11.74 28.57 9.35
N PHE A 400 -12.54 27.89 10.15
CA PHE A 400 -13.49 28.46 11.09
C PHE A 400 -13.11 27.96 12.47
N ILE A 401 -12.41 28.78 13.24
CA ILE A 401 -11.92 28.43 14.57
C ILE A 401 -12.86 28.99 15.65
N ALA A 402 -13.25 28.17 16.61
CA ALA A 402 -14.01 28.63 17.77
C ALA A 402 -13.09 29.33 18.77
N GLU A 403 -13.62 30.29 19.54
CA GLU A 403 -12.89 30.86 20.68
C GLU A 403 -12.55 29.76 21.72
N PRO A 404 -11.36 29.79 22.36
CA PRO A 404 -11.04 28.92 23.49
C PRO A 404 -12.13 29.02 24.57
N ALA A 405 -12.60 27.87 25.06
CA ALA A 405 -13.72 27.73 26.03
C ALA A 405 -15.14 28.09 25.51
N ALA A 406 -15.34 28.23 24.21
CA ALA A 406 -16.68 28.42 23.64
C ALA A 406 -17.60 27.22 23.94
N ARG A 407 -18.70 27.50 24.67
CA ARG A 407 -19.81 26.54 24.88
C ARG A 407 -20.94 26.71 23.85
N SER A 408 -20.80 27.65 22.91
CA SER A 408 -21.75 27.88 21.81
C SER A 408 -21.07 28.48 20.57
N ALA A 409 -21.64 28.21 19.39
CA ALA A 409 -21.11 28.46 18.04
C ALA A 409 -20.95 29.94 17.60
N THR A 410 -20.93 30.91 18.51
CA THR A 410 -21.22 32.31 18.17
C THR A 410 -20.01 33.19 17.86
N ALA A 411 -18.84 32.86 18.40
CA ALA A 411 -17.60 33.57 18.07
C ALA A 411 -16.68 32.62 17.29
N VAL A 412 -16.68 32.79 15.98
CA VAL A 412 -15.90 31.98 15.04
C VAL A 412 -15.06 32.93 14.20
N THR A 413 -13.74 32.78 14.25
CA THR A 413 -12.84 33.53 13.36
C THR A 413 -12.72 32.78 12.05
N ALA A 414 -12.99 33.47 10.94
CA ALA A 414 -12.86 32.91 9.59
C ALA A 414 -11.50 33.30 9.00
N ILE A 415 -10.71 32.30 8.60
CA ILE A 415 -9.36 32.47 8.10
C ILE A 415 -9.30 31.82 6.71
N PRO A 416 -9.39 32.61 5.62
CA PRO A 416 -9.23 32.09 4.27
C PRO A 416 -7.76 31.75 4.04
N PHE A 417 -7.48 30.52 3.64
CA PHE A 417 -6.12 30.07 3.34
C PHE A 417 -6.13 28.91 2.35
N GLY A 418 -5.42 29.06 1.23
CA GLY A 418 -5.42 28.09 0.14
C GLY A 418 -6.48 28.38 -0.94
N ASN A 419 -6.73 27.37 -1.77
CA ASN A 419 -7.71 27.41 -2.86
C ASN A 419 -8.85 26.41 -2.62
N PRO A 420 -10.06 26.67 -3.17
CA PRO A 420 -11.14 25.70 -3.16
C PRO A 420 -10.70 24.30 -3.59
N GLY A 421 -11.08 23.29 -2.80
CA GLY A 421 -10.69 21.90 -2.99
C GLY A 421 -9.39 21.49 -2.29
N ASP A 422 -8.62 22.43 -1.74
CA ASP A 422 -7.50 22.09 -0.88
C ASP A 422 -8.01 21.45 0.45
N GLN A 423 -7.26 20.49 0.99
CA GLN A 423 -7.53 19.87 2.27
C GLN A 423 -6.87 20.69 3.38
N GLY A 424 -7.65 21.26 4.30
CA GLY A 424 -7.10 21.98 5.45
C GLY A 424 -6.64 21.07 6.57
N LEU A 425 -5.57 21.48 7.24
CA LEU A 425 -4.92 20.83 8.38
C LEU A 425 -4.43 21.89 9.39
N VAL A 426 -4.13 21.43 10.60
CA VAL A 426 -3.46 22.21 11.65
C VAL A 426 -2.35 21.40 12.29
N GLY A 427 -1.36 22.10 12.84
CA GLY A 427 -0.27 21.53 13.61
C GLY A 427 0.77 22.57 14.00
N ALA A 428 1.66 22.20 14.92
CA ALA A 428 2.71 23.02 15.49
C ALA A 428 3.92 23.18 14.53
N TRP A 429 3.65 23.50 13.26
CA TRP A 429 4.67 23.94 12.31
C TRP A 429 4.90 25.44 12.47
N GLY A 430 6.15 25.87 12.67
CA GLY A 430 6.45 27.28 12.91
C GLY A 430 7.95 27.57 12.95
N TRP A 431 8.34 28.70 12.34
CA TRP A 431 9.72 28.99 11.96
C TRP A 431 10.54 29.76 13.01
N SER A 432 9.86 30.28 14.02
CA SER A 432 10.44 31.13 15.07
C SER A 432 9.84 30.92 16.45
N ASP A 433 8.64 30.38 16.54
CA ASP A 433 7.86 30.37 17.77
C ASP A 433 8.10 29.06 18.52
N VAL A 434 8.53 29.19 19.78
CA VAL A 434 8.80 28.06 20.69
C VAL A 434 7.61 27.77 21.60
N ASP A 435 6.46 28.39 21.33
CA ASP A 435 5.30 28.38 22.21
C ASP A 435 4.40 27.14 22.04
N GLY A 436 4.66 26.28 21.04
CA GLY A 436 3.90 25.05 20.81
C GLY A 436 2.57 25.26 20.09
N SER A 437 2.25 26.49 19.67
CA SER A 437 0.93 26.78 19.11
C SER A 437 0.77 26.34 17.66
N ASP A 438 -0.43 25.90 17.31
CA ASP A 438 -0.76 25.38 15.99
C ASP A 438 -0.92 26.49 14.98
N ARG A 439 -0.66 26.15 13.72
CA ARG A 439 -0.82 27.03 12.56
C ARG A 439 -1.72 26.34 11.53
N VAL A 440 -2.33 27.10 10.63
CA VAL A 440 -3.09 26.51 9.51
C VAL A 440 -2.17 26.08 8.38
N GLY A 441 -2.60 25.05 7.66
CA GLY A 441 -1.91 24.48 6.53
C GLY A 441 -2.92 23.89 5.57
N VAL A 442 -2.62 23.91 4.27
CA VAL A 442 -3.43 23.23 3.27
C VAL A 442 -2.59 22.29 2.42
N PHE A 443 -3.20 21.16 2.04
CA PHE A 443 -2.67 20.23 1.07
C PHE A 443 -3.54 20.27 -0.18
N ARG A 444 -2.93 20.50 -1.34
CA ARG A 444 -3.60 20.47 -2.64
C ARG A 444 -3.55 19.06 -3.22
N PRO A 445 -4.66 18.31 -3.22
CA PRO A 445 -4.64 16.92 -3.65
C PRO A 445 -4.38 16.77 -5.14
N ALA A 446 -4.70 17.77 -5.97
CA ALA A 446 -4.44 17.69 -7.41
C ALA A 446 -2.95 17.66 -7.77
N THR A 447 -2.08 18.20 -6.92
CA THR A 447 -0.66 18.41 -7.23
C THR A 447 0.29 17.94 -6.13
N ALA A 448 -0.23 17.28 -5.10
CA ALA A 448 0.52 16.86 -3.90
C ALA A 448 1.28 18.00 -3.18
N GLN A 449 0.79 19.24 -3.31
CA GLN A 449 1.50 20.41 -2.82
C GLN A 449 1.00 20.83 -1.45
N TRP A 450 1.91 21.07 -0.53
CA TRP A 450 1.63 21.59 0.81
C TRP A 450 1.88 23.09 0.84
N PHE A 451 1.07 23.79 1.62
CA PHE A 451 1.20 25.21 1.93
C PHE A 451 0.99 25.38 3.43
N LEU A 452 2.02 25.81 4.16
CA LEU A 452 1.97 25.98 5.61
C LEU A 452 2.08 27.46 5.96
N ALA A 453 1.15 27.97 6.76
CA ALA A 453 1.19 29.35 7.22
C ALA A 453 2.22 29.54 8.35
N GLY A 454 2.92 30.68 8.35
CA GLY A 454 3.84 31.07 9.43
C GLY A 454 3.17 31.80 10.60
N GLY A 455 2.00 32.41 10.39
CA GLY A 455 1.36 33.29 11.40
C GLY A 455 0.52 32.55 12.45
N SER A 456 0.65 32.96 13.72
CA SER A 456 -0.11 32.40 14.85
C SER A 456 -1.63 32.51 14.69
N LEU A 457 -2.34 31.44 15.04
CA LEU A 457 -3.80 31.40 15.10
C LEU A 457 -4.28 31.97 16.44
N THR A 458 -4.38 33.30 16.51
CA THR A 458 -5.09 33.95 17.62
C THR A 458 -6.52 34.25 17.20
N ALA A 459 -7.48 33.75 17.98
CA ALA A 459 -8.88 34.04 17.76
C ALA A 459 -9.14 35.55 17.87
N GLY A 460 -9.97 36.09 16.97
CA GLY A 460 -10.35 37.52 16.95
C GLY A 460 -9.63 38.41 15.94
N VAL A 461 -8.54 37.95 15.27
CA VAL A 461 -7.89 38.72 14.20
C VAL A 461 -7.55 37.82 13.01
N ALA A 462 -8.33 37.91 11.94
CA ALA A 462 -7.98 37.31 10.65
C ALA A 462 -6.90 38.16 9.96
N THR A 463 -5.64 37.99 10.35
CA THR A 463 -4.54 38.54 9.57
C THR A 463 -4.36 37.72 8.28
N PRO A 464 -4.26 38.35 7.10
CA PRO A 464 -3.85 37.64 5.89
C PRO A 464 -2.49 36.97 6.16
N THR A 465 -2.42 35.66 5.98
CA THR A 465 -1.19 34.90 6.19
C THR A 465 -0.20 35.23 5.07
N THR A 466 0.77 36.10 5.36
CA THR A 466 1.76 36.59 4.38
C THR A 466 2.96 35.66 4.22
N GLU A 467 3.19 34.76 5.18
CA GLU A 467 4.30 33.81 5.15
C GLU A 467 3.78 32.41 4.89
N VAL A 468 4.11 31.87 3.72
CA VAL A 468 3.69 30.53 3.28
C VAL A 468 4.91 29.75 2.87
N THR A 469 5.18 28.65 3.57
CA THR A 469 6.10 27.63 3.05
C THR A 469 5.34 26.72 2.13
N SER A 470 5.92 26.39 0.98
CA SER A 470 5.39 25.32 0.14
C SER A 470 6.44 24.27 -0.21
N PHE A 471 5.98 23.04 -0.28
CA PHE A 471 6.79 21.88 -0.68
C PHE A 471 5.85 20.84 -1.28
N VAL A 472 6.42 19.80 -1.88
CA VAL A 472 5.65 18.68 -2.45
C VAL A 472 5.97 17.44 -1.65
N PHE A 473 4.93 16.76 -1.19
CA PHE A 473 5.05 15.53 -0.41
C PHE A 473 3.78 14.69 -0.58
N GLY A 474 3.96 13.47 -1.09
CA GLY A 474 2.88 12.60 -1.54
C GLY A 474 2.61 12.70 -3.04
N ASP A 475 1.47 12.15 -3.45
CA ASP A 475 1.02 12.03 -4.83
C ASP A 475 -0.37 12.65 -5.01
N PRO A 476 -0.75 12.99 -6.25
CA PRO A 476 -2.09 13.47 -6.51
C PRO A 476 -3.19 12.50 -6.05
N GLY A 477 -4.19 13.01 -5.34
CA GLY A 477 -5.31 12.23 -4.82
C GLY A 477 -5.13 11.71 -3.39
N ASP A 478 -3.96 11.92 -2.78
CA ASP A 478 -3.73 11.54 -1.39
C ASP A 478 -4.65 12.27 -0.38
N THR A 479 -4.86 11.65 0.77
CA THR A 479 -5.45 12.29 1.94
C THR A 479 -4.35 12.78 2.87
N ALA A 480 -4.27 14.09 3.09
CA ALA A 480 -3.28 14.67 3.99
C ALA A 480 -3.66 14.51 5.47
N LEU A 481 -2.62 14.35 6.28
CA LEU A 481 -2.65 14.11 7.72
C LEU A 481 -1.62 15.00 8.43
N ALA A 482 -1.95 15.39 9.66
CA ALA A 482 -1.07 16.13 10.55
C ALA A 482 -1.35 15.73 12.00
N CYS A 483 -0.32 15.75 12.83
CA CYS A 483 -0.41 15.49 14.26
C CYS A 483 0.77 16.14 14.99
N ASP A 484 0.50 16.65 16.17
CA ASP A 484 1.52 17.16 17.06
C ASP A 484 1.92 16.09 18.08
N PRO A 485 3.21 15.72 18.14
CA PRO A 485 3.71 14.84 19.18
C PRO A 485 3.65 15.54 20.55
N VAL A 486 3.40 14.75 21.60
CA VAL A 486 3.19 15.23 22.98
C VAL A 486 4.45 15.16 23.82
#